data_AF-A0A925N2T4-F1
#
_entry.id   AF-A0A925N2T4-F1
#
_cell.length_a   1.000
_cell.length_b   1.000
_cell.length_c   1.000
_cell.angle_alpha   90.00
_cell.angle_beta   90.00
_cell.angle_gamma   90.00
#
_symmetry.space_group_name_H-M   'P 1'
#
loop_
_entity.id
_entity.type
_entity.pdbx_description
1 polymer ?
#
loop_
_entity_poly.entity_id
_entity_poly.type
_entity_poly.pdbx_seq_one_letter_code
_entity_poly.pdbx_strand_id
1 'polypeptide(L)'
;MIKQGISCFCDIPFEQLDIHTRKYGTFGVGISRKVLSECGARPVAYVPMPSSRPDVRGHSLAADLRALIRGIQEHIHPPGPWSEESSRAVGAELLSEKAVIDELESVFNRELLAFLKFFDSDLPANDPENYYMEREWRKFMPMPLQLSLQHVVVPQAYASRTLERYPQHREKLKTLERLEN
;
A
#
# COMPACT_ATOMS: atom_id res chain seq x y z
N MET A 1 16.83 0.68 -14.28
CA MET A 1 16.26 -0.10 -13.15
C MET A 1 15.16 0.73 -12.49
N ILE A 2 13.90 0.58 -12.90
CA ILE A 2 12.77 1.09 -12.13
C ILE A 2 12.56 0.03 -11.04
N LYS A 3 12.94 0.31 -9.79
CA LYS A 3 12.51 -0.54 -8.67
C LYS A 3 10.99 -0.62 -8.75
N GLN A 4 10.45 -1.81 -8.93
CA GLN A 4 9.00 -2.04 -8.83
C GLN A 4 8.58 -1.57 -7.44
N GLY A 5 7.92 -0.40 -7.38
CA GLY A 5 7.52 0.24 -6.14
C GLY A 5 6.01 0.18 -5.99
N ILE A 6 5.54 -0.22 -4.82
CA ILE A 6 4.14 -0.05 -4.44
C ILE A 6 3.95 1.38 -3.95
N SER A 7 2.96 2.07 -4.50
CA SER A 7 2.49 3.35 -3.96
C SER A 7 1.30 3.08 -3.04
N CYS A 8 1.38 3.58 -1.82
CA CYS A 8 0.34 3.45 -0.80
C CYS A 8 -0.42 4.76 -0.65
N PHE A 9 -1.73 4.67 -0.51
CA PHE A 9 -2.65 5.77 -0.26
C PHE A 9 -3.51 5.39 0.94
N CYS A 10 -3.99 6.37 1.69
CA CYS A 10 -4.86 6.13 2.83
C CYS A 10 -6.19 6.85 2.61
N ASP A 11 -7.29 6.15 2.85
CA ASP A 11 -8.62 6.72 2.79
C ASP A 11 -9.02 7.15 4.20
N ILE A 12 -8.46 8.23 4.74
CA ILE A 12 -8.70 8.67 6.12
C ILE A 12 -9.54 9.95 6.11
N PRO A 13 -10.60 10.07 6.93
CA PRO A 13 -11.34 11.32 7.05
C PRO A 13 -10.43 12.43 7.57
N PHE A 14 -10.63 13.68 7.12
CA PHE A 14 -9.76 14.79 7.49
C PHE A 14 -9.68 14.99 9.00
N GLU A 15 -10.80 14.76 9.70
CA GLU A 15 -10.95 14.88 11.15
C GLU A 15 -10.17 13.82 11.93
N GLN A 16 -9.70 12.76 11.26
CA GLN A 16 -8.96 11.64 11.85
C GLN A 16 -7.52 11.56 11.31
N LEU A 17 -7.03 12.60 10.63
CA LEU A 17 -5.65 12.60 10.10
C LEU A 17 -4.60 12.57 11.20
N ASP A 18 -4.95 12.83 12.46
CA ASP A 18 -4.03 12.74 13.58
C ASP A 18 -3.42 11.34 13.73
N ILE A 19 -4.19 10.27 13.47
CA ILE A 19 -3.70 8.89 13.53
C ILE A 19 -2.60 8.61 12.50
N HIS A 20 -2.66 9.28 11.34
CA HIS A 20 -1.73 9.09 10.23
C HIS A 20 -0.50 9.98 10.36
N THR A 21 -0.72 11.24 10.75
CA THR A 21 0.33 12.24 10.85
C THR A 21 1.33 11.94 11.95
N ARG A 22 0.92 11.24 13.02
CA ARG A 22 1.83 10.72 14.06
C ARG A 22 2.87 9.74 13.51
N LYS A 23 2.55 8.99 12.44
CA LYS A 23 3.42 7.97 11.85
C LYS A 23 4.20 8.47 10.63
N TYR A 24 3.52 9.23 9.75
CA TYR A 24 4.02 9.55 8.40
C TYR A 24 4.30 11.04 8.17
N GLY A 25 4.01 11.89 9.16
CA GLY A 25 4.25 13.33 9.09
C GLY A 25 3.02 14.15 8.69
N THR A 26 3.16 15.47 8.74
CA THR A 26 2.05 16.45 8.68
C THR A 26 1.84 17.10 7.31
N PHE A 27 2.52 16.60 6.27
CA PHE A 27 2.36 17.04 4.90
C PHE A 27 1.76 15.90 4.07
N GLY A 28 0.82 16.24 3.19
CA GLY A 28 0.15 15.23 2.38
C GLY A 28 -0.47 15.79 1.11
N VAL A 29 -0.86 14.87 0.22
CA VAL A 29 -1.62 15.18 -0.98
C VAL A 29 -2.86 14.28 -1.02
N GLY A 30 -4.01 14.88 -1.28
CA GLY A 30 -5.26 14.15 -1.49
C GLY A 30 -5.45 13.87 -2.98
N ILE A 31 -5.85 12.65 -3.29
CA ILE A 31 -6.12 12.18 -4.67
C ILE A 31 -7.53 11.59 -4.72
N SER A 32 -8.22 11.77 -5.84
CA SER A 32 -9.56 11.19 -6.04
C SER A 32 -9.51 9.67 -6.04
N ARG A 33 -10.37 9.05 -5.22
CA ARG A 33 -10.56 7.58 -5.20
C ARG A 33 -10.95 7.03 -6.57
N LYS A 34 -11.79 7.76 -7.33
CA LYS A 34 -12.18 7.37 -8.68
C LYS A 34 -10.95 7.26 -9.58
N VAL A 35 -10.08 8.27 -9.55
CA VAL A 35 -8.85 8.27 -10.36
C VAL A 35 -7.87 7.18 -9.90
N LEU A 36 -7.77 6.94 -8.59
CA LEU A 36 -6.98 5.82 -8.07
C LEU A 36 -7.48 4.48 -8.64
N SER A 37 -8.79 4.23 -8.59
CA SER A 37 -9.39 3.00 -9.13
C SER A 37 -9.19 2.86 -10.63
N GLU A 38 -9.37 3.94 -11.41
CA GLU A 38 -9.14 3.95 -12.86
C GLU A 38 -7.67 3.66 -13.21
N CYS A 39 -6.74 4.01 -12.31
CA CYS A 39 -5.31 3.71 -12.46
C CYS A 39 -4.91 2.32 -11.93
N GLY A 40 -5.87 1.47 -11.56
CA GLY A 40 -5.61 0.13 -11.04
C GLY A 40 -5.17 0.07 -9.58
N ALA A 41 -5.31 1.17 -8.83
CA ALA A 41 -5.19 1.10 -7.37
C ALA A 41 -6.44 0.42 -6.80
N ARG A 42 -6.27 -0.35 -5.72
CA ARG A 42 -7.38 -1.02 -5.03
C ARG A 42 -7.16 -1.05 -3.51
N PRO A 43 -8.23 -1.19 -2.71
CA PRO A 43 -8.11 -1.31 -1.26
C PRO A 43 -7.30 -2.55 -0.88
N VAL A 44 -6.57 -2.42 0.22
CA VAL A 44 -5.87 -3.52 0.89
C VAL A 44 -6.89 -4.38 1.63
N ALA A 45 -6.71 -5.70 1.56
CA ALA A 45 -7.43 -6.65 2.41
C ALA A 45 -6.67 -6.85 3.73
N TYR A 46 -7.34 -6.49 4.82
CA TYR A 46 -6.79 -6.61 6.16
C TYR A 46 -7.01 -8.02 6.69
N VAL A 47 -5.95 -8.61 7.25
CA VAL A 47 -5.99 -9.93 7.87
C VAL A 47 -5.72 -9.78 9.36
N PRO A 48 -6.74 -9.94 10.22
CA PRO A 48 -6.57 -9.83 11.66
C PRO A 48 -5.76 -11.02 12.20
N MET A 49 -4.77 -10.70 13.04
CA MET A 49 -3.87 -11.66 13.67
C MET A 49 -3.94 -11.46 15.19
N PRO A 50 -4.97 -11.99 15.87
CA PRO A 50 -5.05 -11.88 17.33
C PRO A 50 -3.87 -12.60 17.98
N SER A 51 -3.50 -12.16 19.18
CA SER A 51 -2.44 -12.78 20.01
C SER A 51 -2.80 -14.20 20.46
N SER A 52 -4.07 -14.58 20.36
CA SER A 52 -4.56 -15.92 20.66
C SER A 52 -3.99 -17.00 19.71
N ARG A 53 -3.89 -18.25 20.19
CA ARG A 53 -3.27 -19.33 19.43
C ARG A 53 -3.94 -19.52 18.06
N PRO A 54 -3.15 -19.73 16.99
CA PRO A 54 -3.69 -20.10 15.69
C PRO A 54 -4.53 -21.37 15.81
N ASP A 55 -5.77 -21.34 15.34
CA ASP A 55 -6.60 -22.52 15.17
C ASP A 55 -7.04 -22.66 13.70
N VAL A 56 -7.56 -23.86 13.38
CA VAL A 56 -8.00 -24.24 12.02
C VAL A 56 -9.26 -23.48 11.54
N ARG A 57 -9.78 -22.52 12.31
CA ARG A 57 -11.00 -21.76 11.99
C ARG A 57 -10.71 -20.43 11.29
N GLY A 58 -9.49 -20.24 10.79
CA GLY A 58 -9.11 -19.08 9.97
C GLY A 58 -7.89 -18.29 10.48
N HIS A 59 -7.28 -18.70 11.59
CA HIS A 59 -6.09 -18.02 12.14
C HIS A 59 -4.76 -18.53 11.57
N SER A 60 -4.78 -19.59 10.74
CA SER A 60 -3.58 -20.16 10.14
C SER A 60 -3.09 -19.43 8.89
N LEU A 61 -3.92 -18.57 8.27
CA LEU A 61 -3.64 -18.00 6.94
C LEU A 61 -2.24 -17.36 6.83
N ALA A 62 -1.83 -16.55 7.80
CA ALA A 62 -0.50 -15.93 7.77
C ALA A 62 0.65 -16.95 7.93
N ALA A 63 0.43 -18.04 8.68
CA ALA A 63 1.41 -19.11 8.81
C ALA A 63 1.48 -19.94 7.52
N ASP A 64 0.33 -20.28 6.94
CA ASP A 64 0.21 -21.06 5.71
C ASP A 64 0.82 -20.32 4.51
N LEU A 65 0.51 -19.02 4.36
CA LEU A 65 1.11 -18.17 3.33
C LEU A 65 2.63 -18.06 3.50
N ARG A 66 3.13 -17.91 4.73
CA ARG A 66 4.58 -17.87 5.00
C ARG A 66 5.25 -19.21 4.64
N ALA A 67 4.64 -20.33 5.02
CA ALA A 67 5.14 -21.65 4.70
C ALA A 67 5.16 -21.89 3.18
N LEU A 68 4.11 -21.47 2.47
CA LEU A 68 4.03 -21.55 1.01
C LEU A 68 5.10 -20.70 0.33
N ILE A 69 5.24 -19.42 0.68
CA ILE A 69 6.24 -18.51 0.10
C ILE A 69 7.65 -19.09 0.30
N ARG A 70 7.95 -19.58 1.50
CA ARG A 70 9.25 -20.23 1.78
C ARG A 70 9.46 -21.46 0.91
N GLY A 71 8.45 -22.33 0.79
CA GLY A 71 8.53 -23.52 -0.06
C GLY A 71 8.77 -23.18 -1.53
N ILE A 72 8.13 -22.13 -2.06
CA ILE A 72 8.37 -21.64 -3.43
C ILE A 72 9.82 -21.16 -3.57
N GLN A 73 10.29 -20.31 -2.65
CA GLN A 73 11.66 -19.80 -2.69
C GLN A 73 12.73 -20.91 -2.57
N GLU A 74 12.49 -21.92 -1.75
CA GLU A 74 13.48 -22.98 -1.49
C GLU A 74 13.48 -24.07 -2.58
N HIS A 75 12.31 -24.42 -3.12
CA HIS A 75 12.17 -25.60 -3.99
C HIS A 75 11.88 -25.29 -5.46
N ILE A 76 11.35 -24.10 -5.75
CA ILE A 76 10.98 -23.71 -7.12
C ILE A 76 11.97 -22.69 -7.67
N HIS A 77 12.34 -21.70 -6.86
CA HIS A 77 13.28 -20.64 -7.21
C HIS A 77 14.50 -20.64 -6.29
N PRO A 78 15.28 -21.76 -6.22
CA PRO A 78 16.42 -21.82 -5.34
C PRO A 78 17.37 -20.65 -5.65
N PRO A 79 17.98 -20.02 -4.63
CA PRO A 79 18.82 -18.84 -4.84
C PRO A 79 19.96 -19.16 -5.81
N GLY A 80 19.91 -18.52 -6.98
CA GLY A 80 20.92 -18.59 -8.04
C GLY A 80 21.36 -17.17 -8.45
N PRO A 81 22.31 -17.02 -9.38
CA PRO A 81 22.61 -15.70 -9.94
C PRO A 81 21.30 -15.11 -10.46
N TRP A 82 20.98 -13.89 -9.99
CA TRP A 82 19.77 -13.12 -10.30
C TRP A 82 19.10 -13.59 -11.58
N SER A 83 17.95 -14.26 -11.45
CA SER A 83 17.18 -14.70 -12.61
C SER A 83 17.04 -13.51 -13.56
N GLU A 84 17.41 -13.69 -14.83
CA GLU A 84 17.20 -12.67 -15.85
C GLU A 84 15.76 -12.16 -15.71
N GLU A 85 15.59 -10.86 -15.48
CA GLU A 85 14.27 -10.23 -15.36
C GLU A 85 13.51 -10.48 -16.66
N SER A 86 12.73 -11.55 -16.70
CA SER A 86 11.89 -11.91 -17.83
C SER A 86 10.73 -10.91 -17.89
N SER A 87 10.90 -9.87 -18.70
CA SER A 87 9.80 -8.97 -19.07
C SER A 87 8.92 -9.69 -20.08
N ARG A 88 7.64 -9.87 -19.76
CA ARG A 88 6.65 -10.41 -20.69
C ARG A 88 5.55 -9.40 -20.98
N ALA A 89 4.93 -9.50 -22.14
CA ALA A 89 3.69 -8.77 -22.42
C ALA A 89 2.55 -9.32 -21.55
N VAL A 90 1.73 -8.42 -21.02
CA VAL A 90 0.51 -8.80 -20.29
C VAL A 90 -0.39 -9.60 -21.24
N GLY A 91 -0.84 -10.77 -20.77
CA GLY A 91 -1.70 -11.66 -21.56
C GLY A 91 -0.97 -12.52 -22.60
N ALA A 92 0.36 -12.48 -22.66
CA ALA A 92 1.13 -13.42 -23.48
C ALA A 92 0.89 -14.87 -23.02
N GLU A 93 0.86 -15.79 -24.00
CA GLU A 93 0.76 -17.23 -23.76
C GLU A 93 2.00 -17.76 -23.03
N LEU A 94 1.80 -18.70 -22.12
CA LEU A 94 2.85 -19.30 -21.31
C LEU A 94 3.26 -20.64 -21.94
N LEU A 95 4.46 -20.70 -22.50
CA LEU A 95 4.89 -21.79 -23.39
C LEU A 95 5.68 -22.91 -22.68
N SER A 96 5.91 -22.80 -21.38
CA SER A 96 6.63 -23.82 -20.60
C SER A 96 6.12 -23.91 -19.16
N GLU A 97 6.29 -25.08 -18.55
CA GLU A 97 5.96 -25.31 -17.13
C GLU A 97 6.68 -24.30 -16.22
N LYS A 98 7.97 -24.04 -16.50
CA LYS A 98 8.73 -23.01 -15.78
C LYS A 98 8.10 -21.63 -15.94
N ALA A 99 7.73 -21.21 -17.16
CA ALA A 99 7.10 -19.91 -17.37
C ALA A 99 5.73 -19.80 -16.66
N VAL A 100 4.99 -20.91 -16.57
CA VAL A 100 3.73 -20.97 -15.79
C VAL A 100 3.98 -20.76 -14.31
N ILE A 101 4.98 -21.46 -13.75
CA ILE A 101 5.28 -21.38 -12.32
C ILE A 101 5.85 -20.00 -11.95
N ASP A 102 6.79 -19.48 -12.74
CA ASP A 102 7.37 -18.15 -12.55
C ASP A 102 6.27 -17.07 -12.59
N GLU A 103 5.32 -17.18 -13.53
CA GLU A 103 4.21 -16.23 -13.62
C GLU A 103 3.21 -16.40 -12.47
N LEU A 104 2.93 -17.61 -12.04
CA LEU A 104 2.07 -17.87 -10.89
C LEU A 104 2.64 -17.20 -9.64
N GLU A 105 3.95 -17.36 -9.37
CA GLU A 105 4.62 -16.68 -8.26
C GLU A 105 4.56 -15.15 -8.43
N SER A 106 4.84 -14.65 -9.62
CA SER A 106 4.81 -13.22 -9.94
C SER A 106 3.44 -12.60 -9.69
N VAL A 107 2.37 -13.22 -10.18
CA VAL A 107 0.97 -12.80 -9.95
C VAL A 107 0.60 -12.93 -8.49
N PHE A 108 0.97 -14.02 -7.84
CA PHE A 108 0.66 -14.24 -6.42
C PHE A 108 1.29 -13.15 -5.54
N ASN A 109 2.55 -12.81 -5.78
CA ASN A 109 3.23 -11.73 -5.07
C ASN A 109 2.64 -10.36 -5.40
N ARG A 110 2.52 -10.02 -6.69
CA ARG A 110 2.11 -8.69 -7.17
C ARG A 110 0.63 -8.40 -6.94
N GLU A 111 -0.23 -9.38 -7.17
CA GLU A 111 -1.69 -9.18 -7.18
C GLU A 111 -2.35 -9.58 -5.86
N LEU A 112 -1.81 -10.57 -5.13
CA LEU A 112 -2.40 -11.02 -3.87
C LEU A 112 -1.62 -10.50 -2.66
N LEU A 113 -0.38 -10.94 -2.46
CA LEU A 113 0.37 -10.67 -1.23
C LEU A 113 0.66 -9.18 -1.04
N ALA A 114 0.98 -8.47 -2.12
CA ALA A 114 1.15 -7.02 -2.11
C ALA A 114 -0.11 -6.27 -1.68
N PHE A 115 -1.28 -6.90 -1.64
CA PHE A 115 -2.56 -6.30 -1.24
C PHE A 115 -3.13 -6.88 0.07
N LEU A 116 -2.37 -7.74 0.76
CA LEU A 116 -2.67 -8.14 2.13
C LEU A 116 -1.94 -7.24 3.12
N LYS A 117 -2.60 -6.93 4.25
CA LYS A 117 -1.96 -6.31 5.41
C LYS A 117 -2.39 -7.02 6.68
N PHE A 118 -1.43 -7.74 7.25
CA PHE A 118 -1.59 -8.43 8.52
C PHE A 118 -1.44 -7.40 9.64
N PHE A 119 -2.32 -7.45 10.64
CA PHE A 119 -2.27 -6.55 11.79
C PHE A 119 -2.74 -7.28 13.04
N ASP A 120 -2.25 -6.85 14.20
CA ASP A 120 -2.73 -7.36 15.48
C ASP A 120 -4.10 -6.74 15.79
N SER A 121 -5.13 -7.60 15.86
CA SER A 121 -6.51 -7.17 16.12
C SER A 121 -6.79 -6.83 17.58
N ASP A 122 -5.88 -7.17 18.48
CA ASP A 122 -6.01 -6.88 19.92
C ASP A 122 -5.49 -5.47 20.26
N LEU A 123 -4.79 -4.82 19.33
CA LEU A 123 -4.31 -3.45 19.51
C LEU A 123 -5.46 -2.43 19.48
N PRO A 124 -5.46 -1.44 20.39
CA PRO A 124 -6.38 -0.32 20.34
C PRO A 124 -6.39 0.39 18.97
N ALA A 125 -7.51 1.00 18.60
CA ALA A 125 -7.64 1.70 17.30
C ALA A 125 -6.67 2.88 17.13
N ASN A 126 -6.21 3.48 18.23
CA ASN A 126 -5.26 4.59 18.26
C ASN A 126 -3.81 4.15 18.49
N ASP A 127 -3.55 2.84 18.55
CA ASP A 127 -2.19 2.32 18.70
C ASP A 127 -1.36 2.61 17.43
N PRO A 128 -0.10 3.07 17.55
CA PRO A 128 0.75 3.34 16.40
C PRO A 128 1.02 2.12 15.51
N GLU A 129 0.91 0.90 16.04
CA GLU A 129 1.06 -0.35 15.26
C GLU A 129 -0.28 -0.90 14.76
N ASN A 130 -1.40 -0.22 15.07
CA ASN A 130 -2.69 -0.51 14.45
C ASN A 130 -2.84 0.29 13.15
N TYR A 131 -2.83 -0.42 12.01
CA TYR A 131 -2.93 0.17 10.67
C TYR A 131 -4.32 -0.02 10.03
N TYR A 132 -5.27 -0.63 10.75
CA TYR A 132 -6.61 -0.92 10.22
C TYR A 132 -7.37 0.36 9.88
N MET A 133 -7.28 1.36 10.75
CA MET A 133 -7.99 2.63 10.61
C MET A 133 -7.45 3.52 9.47
N GLU A 134 -6.29 3.20 8.92
CA GLU A 134 -5.73 3.95 7.78
C GLU A 134 -6.46 3.65 6.47
N ARG A 135 -7.20 2.54 6.39
CA ARG A 135 -7.99 2.11 5.22
C ARG A 135 -7.16 2.22 3.94
N GLU A 136 -6.04 1.51 3.91
CA GLU A 136 -5.00 1.63 2.90
C GLU A 136 -5.48 1.15 1.52
N TRP A 137 -5.03 1.86 0.49
CA TRP A 137 -5.12 1.50 -0.91
C TRP A 137 -3.71 1.38 -1.48
N ARG A 138 -3.49 0.40 -2.35
CA ARG A 138 -2.20 0.20 -3.00
C ARG A 138 -2.34 0.27 -4.51
N LYS A 139 -1.28 0.72 -5.16
CA LYS A 139 -1.10 0.64 -6.61
C LYS A 139 0.28 0.06 -6.88
N PHE A 140 0.34 -0.94 -7.74
CA PHE A 140 1.62 -1.38 -8.29
C PHE A 140 2.13 -0.34 -9.29
N MET A 141 3.40 0.04 -9.16
CA MET A 141 4.05 1.14 -9.89
C MET A 141 3.58 2.54 -9.44
N PRO A 142 4.45 3.56 -9.56
CA PRO A 142 4.09 4.95 -9.25
C PRO A 142 2.85 5.44 -10.00
N MET A 143 2.18 6.43 -9.41
CA MET A 143 1.07 7.15 -10.03
C MET A 143 1.55 8.52 -10.53
N PRO A 144 1.19 8.93 -11.77
CA PRO A 144 1.40 10.31 -12.20
C PRO A 144 0.48 11.26 -11.43
N LEU A 145 1.06 12.14 -10.60
CA LEU A 145 0.36 13.00 -9.64
C LEU A 145 -0.44 14.15 -10.30
N GLN A 146 0.02 14.65 -11.46
CA GLN A 146 -0.48 15.90 -12.05
C GLN A 146 -1.96 15.87 -12.46
N LEU A 147 -2.52 14.69 -12.77
CA LEU A 147 -3.90 14.59 -13.29
C LEU A 147 -4.96 14.43 -12.20
N SER A 148 -4.58 14.33 -10.92
CA SER A 148 -5.45 13.74 -9.91
C SER A 148 -5.48 14.44 -8.55
N LEU A 149 -4.64 15.47 -8.35
CA LEU A 149 -4.52 16.21 -7.10
C LEU A 149 -5.83 16.93 -6.73
N GLN A 150 -6.43 16.54 -5.61
CA GLN A 150 -7.63 17.13 -5.02
C GLN A 150 -7.30 18.07 -3.87
N HIS A 151 -6.34 17.68 -3.02
CA HIS A 151 -5.99 18.44 -1.84
C HIS A 151 -4.47 18.54 -1.66
N VAL A 152 -4.02 19.66 -1.10
CA VAL A 152 -2.66 19.82 -0.58
C VAL A 152 -2.80 20.05 0.92
N VAL A 153 -2.29 19.13 1.73
CA VAL A 153 -2.39 19.17 3.19
C VAL A 153 -1.06 19.65 3.75
N VAL A 154 -1.08 20.72 4.52
CA VAL A 154 0.12 21.29 5.17
C VAL A 154 -0.19 21.72 6.60
N PRO A 155 0.81 21.81 7.49
CA PRO A 155 0.61 22.48 8.77
C PRO A 155 0.24 23.96 8.56
N GLN A 156 -0.61 24.52 9.42
CA GLN A 156 -1.06 25.92 9.33
C GLN A 156 0.08 26.93 9.13
N ALA A 157 1.22 26.72 9.80
CA ALA A 157 2.40 27.58 9.70
C ALA A 157 3.00 27.67 8.27
N TYR A 158 2.70 26.71 7.39
CA TYR A 158 3.19 26.65 6.03
C TYR A 158 2.15 27.06 4.97
N ALA A 159 0.95 27.48 5.39
CA ALA A 159 -0.12 27.83 4.46
C ALA A 159 0.29 28.98 3.51
N SER A 160 0.76 30.10 4.06
CA SER A 160 1.16 31.28 3.28
C SER A 160 2.28 30.95 2.29
N ARG A 161 3.34 30.29 2.77
CA ARG A 161 4.49 29.88 1.94
C ARG A 161 4.08 28.92 0.82
N THR A 162 3.13 28.04 1.07
CA THR A 162 2.59 27.12 0.06
C THR A 162 1.85 27.90 -1.03
N LEU A 163 1.05 28.89 -0.67
CA LEU A 163 0.29 29.70 -1.64
C LEU A 163 1.16 30.68 -2.42
N GLU A 164 2.23 31.20 -1.83
CA GLU A 164 3.22 32.02 -2.54
C GLU A 164 3.91 31.21 -3.64
N ARG A 165 4.29 29.95 -3.34
CA ARG A 165 5.00 29.09 -4.29
C ARG A 165 4.07 28.39 -5.29
N TYR A 166 2.85 28.07 -4.87
CA TYR A 166 1.87 27.31 -5.66
C TYR A 166 0.48 27.96 -5.61
N PRO A 167 0.33 29.20 -6.13
CA PRO A 167 -0.91 29.96 -6.04
C PRO A 167 -2.10 29.25 -6.69
N GLN A 168 -1.86 28.42 -7.71
CA GLN A 168 -2.87 27.62 -8.41
C GLN A 168 -3.55 26.54 -7.53
N HIS A 169 -3.04 26.27 -6.34
CA HIS A 169 -3.59 25.27 -5.42
C HIS A 169 -4.39 25.87 -4.27
N ARG A 170 -4.71 27.18 -4.31
CA ARG A 170 -5.46 27.87 -3.25
C ARG A 170 -6.75 27.17 -2.84
N GLU A 171 -7.57 26.77 -3.79
CA GLU A 171 -8.85 26.09 -3.52
C GLU A 171 -8.68 24.64 -3.04
N LYS A 172 -7.50 24.07 -3.24
CA LYS A 172 -7.14 22.70 -2.85
C LYS A 172 -6.41 22.64 -1.51
N LEU A 173 -5.99 23.78 -0.96
CA LEU A 173 -5.23 23.83 0.28
C LEU A 173 -6.11 23.44 1.46
N LYS A 174 -5.63 22.50 2.26
CA LYS A 174 -6.17 22.12 3.56
C LYS A 174 -5.08 22.30 4.59
N THR A 175 -5.42 22.90 5.73
CA THR A 175 -4.48 23.09 6.81
C THR A 175 -4.81 22.18 7.97
N LEU A 176 -3.75 21.68 8.60
CA LEU A 176 -3.84 21.01 9.89
C LEU A 176 -3.63 22.09 10.97
N GLU A 177 -4.61 22.23 11.85
CA GLU A 177 -4.41 22.95 13.10
C GLU A 177 -3.36 22.21 13.94
N ARG A 178 -2.72 22.91 14.88
CA ARG A 178 -1.69 22.30 15.72
C ARG A 178 -2.27 21.05 16.37
N LEU A 179 -1.69 19.89 16.07
CA LEU A 179 -1.72 18.76 16.97
C LEU A 179 -0.96 19.24 18.21
N GLU A 180 -1.69 19.70 19.22
CA GLU A 180 -1.09 19.94 20.54
C GLU A 180 -0.51 18.60 21.00
N ASN A 181 0.82 18.58 21.16
CA ASN A 181 1.54 17.44 21.72
C ASN A 181 1.22 17.28 23.20
#